data_AF-A0ABD0U1B2-F1
#
_entry.id   AF-A0ABD0U1B2-F1
#
_cell.length_a   1.000
_cell.length_b   1.000
_cell.length_c   1.000
_cell.angle_alpha   90.00
_cell.angle_beta   90.00
_cell.angle_gamma   90.00
#
_symmetry.space_group_name_H-M   'P 1'
#
loop_
_entity.id
_entity.type
_entity.pdbx_description
1 polymer ?
#
loop_
_entity_poly.entity_id
_entity_poly.type
_entity_poly.pdbx_seq_one_letter_code
_entity_poly.pdbx_strand_id
1 'polypeptide(L)'
;MDFERVGNTERNIKKIKRTWVHIGVTIMFDRWSDVKSRSLINLLINNIYGTVFFKLIEAYGHDIGEHLIVQLVIDNVSAYMVARTKLVEKRKHLYWTPCVTHCINLIFKKLG
;
A
#
# COMPACT_ATOMS: atom_id res chain seq x y z
N MET A 1 2.94 -13.66 28.73
CA MET A 1 2.37 -14.22 27.48
C MET A 1 2.46 -13.27 26.29
N ASP A 2 2.38 -11.94 26.47
CA ASP A 2 2.43 -10.99 25.33
C ASP A 2 3.82 -10.80 24.70
N PHE A 3 4.91 -10.88 25.47
CA PHE A 3 6.27 -10.71 24.94
C PHE A 3 6.68 -11.79 23.91
N GLU A 4 6.21 -13.03 24.09
CA GLU A 4 6.53 -14.13 23.17
C GLU A 4 5.83 -13.96 21.81
N ARG A 5 4.59 -13.44 21.82
CA ARG A 5 3.81 -13.14 20.60
C ARG A 5 4.43 -11.99 19.80
N VAL A 6 4.90 -10.94 20.49
CA VAL A 6 5.61 -9.82 19.86
C VAL A 6 6.92 -10.30 19.23
N GLY A 7 7.73 -11.07 19.98
CA GLY A 7 9.00 -11.61 19.48
C GLY A 7 8.84 -12.54 18.27
N ASN A 8 7.78 -13.36 18.25
CA ASN A 8 7.47 -14.22 17.10
C ASN A 8 7.05 -13.39 15.86
N THR A 9 6.26 -12.33 16.07
CA THR A 9 5.82 -11.42 15.01
C THR A 9 6.99 -10.70 14.36
N GLU A 10 7.91 -10.13 15.15
CA GLU A 10 9.11 -9.47 14.63
C GLU A 10 10.00 -10.41 13.82
N ARG A 11 10.14 -11.66 14.27
CA ARG A 11 10.90 -12.70 13.56
C ARG A 11 10.27 -13.00 12.20
N ASN A 12 8.95 -13.12 12.14
CA ASN A 12 8.22 -13.36 10.89
C ASN A 12 8.35 -12.16 9.93
N ILE A 13 8.24 -10.93 10.44
CA ILE A 13 8.45 -9.72 9.63
C ILE A 13 9.87 -9.71 9.05
N LYS A 14 10.90 -10.02 9.85
CA LYS A 14 12.29 -10.10 9.37
C LYS A 14 12.46 -11.15 8.27
N LYS A 15 11.81 -12.32 8.39
CA LYS A 15 11.82 -13.37 7.37
C LYS A 15 11.22 -12.87 6.06
N ILE A 16 10.04 -12.24 6.11
CA ILE A 16 9.37 -11.70 4.92
C ILE A 16 10.24 -10.61 4.28
N LYS A 17 10.79 -9.67 5.05
CA LYS A 17 11.64 -8.57 4.55
C LYS A 17 12.85 -9.03 3.75
N ARG A 18 13.47 -10.16 4.11
CA ARG A 18 14.63 -10.72 3.39
C ARG A 18 14.29 -11.12 1.95
N THR A 19 13.02 -11.41 1.65
CA THR A 19 12.58 -11.88 0.34
C THR A 19 12.28 -10.73 -0.65
N TRP A 20 12.19 -9.49 -0.16
CA TRP A 20 11.80 -8.32 -0.96
C TRP A 20 12.74 -8.05 -2.14
N VAL A 21 14.05 -8.27 -1.96
CA VAL A 21 15.06 -8.02 -3.01
C VAL A 21 14.99 -9.07 -4.13
N HIS A 22 14.63 -10.30 -3.79
CA HIS A 22 14.67 -11.42 -4.75
C HIS A 22 13.37 -11.58 -5.55
N ILE A 23 12.24 -11.21 -4.94
CA ILE A 23 10.90 -11.49 -5.50
C ILE A 23 10.18 -10.20 -5.90
N GLY A 24 10.60 -9.07 -5.34
CA GLY A 24 9.86 -7.82 -5.45
C GLY A 24 8.69 -7.76 -4.47
N VAL A 25 8.05 -6.59 -4.44
CA VAL A 25 6.93 -6.30 -3.53
C VAL A 25 5.86 -5.43 -4.18
N THR A 26 4.63 -5.64 -3.75
CA THR A 26 3.48 -4.79 -4.07
C THR A 26 3.17 -3.89 -2.88
N ILE A 27 3.31 -2.59 -3.06
CA ILE A 27 2.93 -1.59 -2.07
C ILE A 27 1.46 -1.23 -2.28
N MET A 28 0.66 -1.44 -1.23
CA MET A 28 -0.74 -1.12 -1.18
C MET A 28 -0.98 0.04 -0.22
N PHE A 29 -1.75 1.03 -0.70
CA PHE A 29 -2.20 2.19 0.04
C PHE A 29 -3.68 1.98 0.33
N ASP A 30 -4.02 1.88 1.61
CA ASP A 30 -5.39 1.73 2.07
C ASP A 30 -5.80 2.96 2.88
N ARG A 31 -6.73 3.75 2.32
CA ARG A 31 -7.16 5.02 2.87
C ARG A 31 -8.46 4.84 3.65
N TRP A 32 -8.49 5.41 4.85
CA TRP A 32 -9.69 5.47 5.68
C TRP A 32 -9.77 6.82 6.40
N SER A 33 -10.97 7.17 6.86
CA SER A 33 -11.17 8.36 7.69
C SER A 33 -11.42 7.92 9.12
N ASP A 34 -10.72 8.53 10.08
CA ASP A 34 -11.00 8.27 11.49
C ASP A 34 -12.29 8.98 11.95
N VAL A 35 -12.72 8.68 13.18
CA VAL A 35 -13.91 9.30 13.78
C VAL A 35 -13.81 10.83 13.94
N LYS A 36 -12.61 11.41 13.78
CA LYS A 36 -12.33 12.85 13.84
C LYS A 36 -12.20 13.46 12.43
N SER A 37 -12.63 12.75 11.38
CA SER A 37 -12.51 13.16 9.98
C SER A 37 -11.07 13.40 9.50
N ARG A 38 -10.07 12.81 10.17
CA ARG A 38 -8.69 12.79 9.66
C ARG A 38 -8.56 11.70 8.61
N SER A 39 -8.00 12.07 7.47
CA SER A 39 -7.71 11.13 6.40
C SER A 39 -6.40 10.41 6.67
N LEU A 40 -6.45 9.10 6.87
CA LEU A 40 -5.31 8.25 7.17
C LEU A 40 -5.07 7.29 6.01
N ILE A 41 -3.79 6.99 5.75
CA ILE A 41 -3.36 6.09 4.68
C ILE A 41 -2.42 5.04 5.28
N ASN A 42 -2.85 3.79 5.25
CA ASN A 42 -2.02 2.63 5.59
C ASN A 42 -1.11 2.30 4.40
N LEU A 43 0.19 2.21 4.64
CA LEU A 43 1.14 1.66 3.68
C LEU A 43 1.44 0.21 4.04
N LEU A 44 0.98 -0.70 3.19
CA LEU A 44 1.13 -2.15 3.32
C LEU A 44 2.09 -2.65 2.24
N ILE A 45 3.05 -3.48 2.61
CA ILE A 45 3.98 -4.10 1.66
C ILE A 45 3.62 -5.58 1.57
N ASN A 46 3.28 -6.03 0.37
CA ASN A 46 2.81 -7.38 0.09
C ASN A 46 3.81 -8.11 -0.79
N ASN A 47 3.99 -9.40 -0.52
CA ASN A 47 4.58 -10.34 -1.45
C ASN A 47 3.95 -11.72 -1.25
N ILE A 48 4.44 -12.73 -1.97
CA ILE A 48 3.90 -14.09 -1.92
C ILE A 48 4.00 -14.75 -0.53
N TYR A 49 4.83 -14.23 0.38
CA TYR A 49 5.03 -14.77 1.71
C TYR A 49 4.26 -14.02 2.80
N GLY A 50 3.62 -12.90 2.45
CA GLY A 50 2.70 -12.21 3.33
C GLY A 50 2.69 -10.70 3.18
N THR A 51 1.93 -10.08 4.07
CA THR A 51 1.73 -8.63 4.16
C THR A 51 2.40 -8.08 5.41
N VAL A 52 3.14 -6.98 5.26
CA VAL A 52 3.76 -6.25 6.34
C VAL A 52 3.19 -4.84 6.37
N PHE A 53 2.61 -4.44 7.50
CA PHE A 53 2.32 -3.04 7.76
C PHE A 53 3.63 -2.27 7.87
N PHE A 54 3.80 -1.25 7.03
CA PHE A 54 5.01 -0.45 7.00
C PHE A 54 4.85 0.85 7.79
N LYS A 55 3.80 1.62 7.50
CA LYS A 55 3.57 2.92 8.12
C LYS A 55 2.12 3.39 7.95
N LEU A 56 1.62 4.13 8.94
CA LEU A 56 0.41 4.94 8.84
C LEU A 56 0.83 6.38 8.53
N ILE A 57 0.21 6.98 7.51
CA ILE A 57 0.48 8.35 7.10
C ILE A 57 -0.81 9.15 7.23
N GLU A 58 -0.76 10.28 7.93
CA GLU A 58 -1.85 11.25 7.85
C GLU A 58 -1.76 11.98 6.51
N ALA A 59 -2.85 12.04 5.75
CA ALA A 59 -2.87 12.62 4.41
C ALA A 59 -2.88 14.15 4.45
N TYR A 60 -1.78 14.75 4.92
CA TYR A 60 -1.53 16.20 4.96
C TYR A 60 -0.25 16.52 4.16
N GLY A 61 -0.27 16.36 2.82
CA GLY A 61 0.90 16.68 1.97
C GLY A 61 2.01 15.61 2.00
N HIS A 62 2.71 15.45 0.86
CA HIS A 62 3.38 14.22 0.42
C HIS A 62 4.88 14.15 0.79
N ASP A 63 5.38 12.95 1.16
CA ASP A 63 6.69 12.42 0.70
C ASP A 63 6.89 10.94 1.13
N ILE A 64 7.14 10.05 0.17
CA ILE A 64 7.44 8.62 0.39
C ILE A 64 8.64 8.23 -0.49
N GLY A 65 9.67 7.64 0.13
CA GLY A 65 10.94 7.29 -0.54
C GLY A 65 10.81 6.23 -1.64
N GLU A 66 11.62 6.38 -2.69
CA GLU A 66 11.38 5.76 -4.01
C GLU A 66 12.09 4.40 -4.27
N HIS A 67 12.83 3.81 -3.33
CA HIS A 67 13.88 2.83 -3.67
C HIS A 67 13.50 1.32 -3.68
N LEU A 68 12.25 0.92 -3.40
CA LEU A 68 11.91 -0.52 -3.25
C LEU A 68 10.55 -0.93 -3.81
N ILE A 69 9.98 -0.16 -4.73
CA ILE A 69 8.62 -0.40 -5.23
C ILE A 69 8.68 -1.27 -6.48
N VAL A 70 7.86 -2.33 -6.59
CA VAL A 70 7.66 -3.09 -7.86
C VAL A 70 6.25 -2.88 -8.38
N GLN A 71 5.26 -2.83 -7.49
CA GLN A 71 3.88 -2.53 -7.85
C GLN A 71 3.23 -1.58 -6.83
N LEU A 72 2.33 -0.72 -7.31
CA LEU A 72 1.58 0.26 -6.53
C LEU A 72 0.07 0.03 -6.67
N VAL A 73 -0.62 -0.16 -5.54
CA VAL A 73 -2.09 -0.34 -5.47
C VAL A 73 -2.67 0.76 -4.59
N ILE A 74 -3.55 1.61 -5.12
CA ILE A 74 -4.16 2.73 -4.38
C ILE A 74 -5.68 2.69 -4.58
N ASP A 75 -6.45 3.16 -3.60
CA ASP A 75 -7.87 3.43 -3.75
C ASP A 75 -8.08 4.63 -4.71
N ASN A 76 -9.02 4.51 -5.63
CA ASN A 76 -9.14 5.46 -6.75
C ASN A 76 -9.79 6.78 -6.29
N VAL A 77 -8.98 7.63 -5.66
CA VAL A 77 -9.22 9.06 -5.60
C VAL A 77 -8.53 9.69 -6.81
N SER A 78 -9.32 10.37 -7.65
CA SER A 78 -8.89 11.01 -8.90
C SER A 78 -7.65 11.90 -8.77
N ALA A 79 -7.42 12.47 -7.59
CA ALA A 79 -6.24 13.28 -7.26
C ALA A 79 -4.89 12.55 -7.46
N TYR A 80 -4.84 11.23 -7.35
CA TYR A 80 -3.59 10.47 -7.47
C TYR A 80 -3.25 10.08 -8.91
N MET A 81 -4.13 10.34 -9.88
CA MET A 81 -3.87 10.04 -11.30
C MET A 81 -2.70 10.88 -11.85
N VAL A 82 -2.54 12.13 -11.41
CA VAL A 82 -1.42 12.99 -11.83
C VAL A 82 -0.09 12.52 -11.21
N ALA A 83 -0.10 12.17 -9.93
CA ALA A 83 1.07 11.59 -9.26
C ALA A 83 1.43 10.23 -9.87
N ARG A 84 0.44 9.42 -10.24
CA ARG A 84 0.58 8.15 -10.97
C ARG A 84 1.31 8.36 -12.30
N THR A 85 0.83 9.27 -13.15
CA THR A 85 1.42 9.48 -14.48
C THR A 85 2.89 9.85 -14.35
N LYS A 86 3.21 10.81 -13.47
CA LYS A 86 4.60 11.22 -13.21
C LYS A 86 5.47 10.08 -12.69
N LEU A 87 4.93 9.22 -11.82
CA LEU A 87 5.67 8.11 -11.22
C LEU A 87 5.97 6.99 -12.25
N VAL A 88 5.00 6.62 -13.07
CA VAL A 88 5.15 5.60 -14.12
C VAL A 88 6.09 6.08 -15.23
N GLU A 89 6.02 7.36 -15.62
CA GLU A 89 6.94 7.97 -16.59
C GLU A 89 8.38 7.96 -16.09
N LYS A 90 8.59 8.34 -14.82
CA LYS A 90 9.92 8.40 -14.20
C LYS A 90 10.51 7.00 -13.98
N ARG A 91 9.69 5.96 -13.79
CA ARG A 91 10.15 4.61 -13.42
C ARG A 91 9.39 3.51 -14.15
N LYS A 92 9.92 3.10 -15.30
CA LYS A 92 9.36 2.07 -16.20
C LYS A 92 9.21 0.66 -15.60
N HIS A 93 9.87 0.37 -14.47
CA HIS A 93 9.77 -0.92 -13.77
C HIS A 93 8.63 -0.96 -12.75
N LEU A 94 7.91 0.16 -12.55
CA LEU A 94 6.77 0.24 -11.65
C LEU A 94 5.48 -0.04 -12.39
N TYR A 95 4.70 -0.96 -11.85
CA TYR A 95 3.36 -1.26 -12.34
C TYR A 95 2.31 -0.70 -11.38
N TRP A 96 1.19 -0.22 -11.92
CA TRP A 96 0.08 0.31 -11.13
C TRP A 96 -1.22 -0.42 -11.46
N THR A 97 -1.99 -0.76 -10.44
CA THR A 97 -3.30 -1.39 -10.60
C THR A 97 -4.31 -0.75 -9.62
N PRO A 98 -5.54 -0.44 -10.07
CA PRO A 98 -6.57 0.05 -9.16
C PRO A 98 -6.97 -1.03 -8.14
N CYS A 99 -7.37 -0.61 -6.95
CA CYS A 99 -7.91 -1.54 -5.95
C CYS A 99 -9.16 -2.26 -6.49
N VAL A 100 -9.16 -3.60 -6.44
CA VAL A 100 -10.28 -4.45 -6.87
C VAL A 100 -11.56 -4.12 -6.10
N THR A 101 -11.46 -3.93 -4.79
CA THR A 101 -12.59 -3.56 -3.93
C THR A 101 -13.24 -2.25 -4.37
N HIS A 102 -12.42 -1.28 -4.78
CA HIS A 102 -12.94 -0.02 -5.31
C HIS A 102 -13.66 -0.21 -6.65
N CYS A 103 -13.09 -1.03 -7.55
CA CYS A 103 -13.71 -1.33 -8.84
C CYS A 103 -15.08 -1.99 -8.66
N ILE A 104 -15.18 -2.95 -7.73
CA ILE A 104 -16.43 -3.63 -7.37
C ILE A 104 -17.45 -2.64 -6.82
N ASN A 105 -17.04 -1.75 -5.90
CA ASN A 105 -17.93 -0.71 -5.36
C ASN A 105 -18.46 0.24 -6.44
N LEU A 106 -17.65 0.60 -7.44
CA LEU A 106 -18.10 1.42 -8.56
C LEU A 106 -19.09 0.68 -9.47
N ILE A 107 -18.90 -0.62 -9.69
CA ILE A 107 -19.86 -1.45 -10.44
C ILE A 107 -21.20 -1.47 -9.70
N PHE A 108 -21.20 -1.73 -8.40
CA PHE A 108 -22.43 -1.71 -7.60
C PHE A 108 -23.14 -0.36 -7.62
N LYS A 109 -22.40 0.76 -7.52
CA LYS A 109 -22.97 2.11 -7.62
C LYS A 109 -23.61 2.45 -8.97
N LYS A 110 -23.25 1.73 -10.04
CA LYS A 110 -23.85 1.92 -11.38
C LYS A 110 -25.05 1.01 -11.63
N LEU A 111 -25.23 -0.03 -10.82
CA LEU A 111 -26.33 -1.00 -10.92
C LEU A 111 -27.51 -0.64 -10.02
N GLY A 112 -27.34 0.29 -9.08
CA GLY A 112 -28.41 0.97 -8.35
C GLY A 112 -28.64 2.38 -8.88
#